data_AF-A0A1I6SGW9-F1
#
_entry.id   AF-A0A1I6SGW9-F1
#
_cell.length_a   1.000
_cell.length_b   1.000
_cell.length_c   1.000
_cell.angle_alpha   90.00
_cell.angle_beta   90.00
_cell.angle_gamma   90.00
#
_symmetry.space_group_name_H-M   'P 1'
#
loop_
_entity.id
_entity.type
_entity.pdbx_description
1 polymer ?
#
loop_
_entity_poly.entity_id
_entity_poly.type
_entity_poly.pdbx_seq_one_letter_code
_entity_poly.pdbx_strand_id
1 'polypeptide(L)'
;MTNEQIIEEIKRLRKEMKRLYAEDKLNERNKLVERYRALRVKADYGYRVGDVVLKRHGNGRKEDRIIAISDNWQISFKNEEMPVESIRPIKETQDQMDIFEMGC
;
A
#
# COMPACT_ATOMS: atom_id res chain seq x y z
N MET A 1 -7.42 -13.14 14.27
CA MET A 1 -7.73 -12.02 13.37
C MET A 1 -7.66 -12.54 11.96
N THR A 2 -8.67 -12.28 11.14
CA THR A 2 -8.61 -12.56 9.70
C THR A 2 -7.66 -11.58 9.02
N ASN A 3 -7.21 -11.88 7.80
CA ASN A 3 -6.36 -10.98 7.03
C ASN A 3 -7.04 -9.62 6.80
N GLU A 4 -8.36 -9.62 6.55
CA GLU A 4 -9.17 -8.41 6.41
C GLU A 4 -9.13 -7.54 7.68
N GLN A 5 -9.35 -8.15 8.85
CA GLN A 5 -9.25 -7.46 10.14
C GLN A 5 -7.85 -6.89 10.39
N ILE A 6 -6.79 -7.61 9.98
CA ILE A 6 -5.41 -7.12 10.08
C ILE A 6 -5.23 -5.88 9.20
N ILE A 7 -5.69 -5.91 7.94
CA ILE A 7 -5.57 -4.79 7.01
C ILE A 7 -6.37 -3.58 7.50
N GLU A 8 -7.58 -3.77 8.03
CA GLU A 8 -8.38 -2.69 8.61
C GLU A 8 -7.71 -2.06 9.83
N GLU A 9 -7.17 -2.88 10.72
CA GLU A 9 -6.47 -2.40 11.90
C GLU A 9 -5.20 -1.62 11.51
N ILE A 10 -4.45 -2.09 10.52
CA ILE A 10 -3.29 -1.37 9.95
C ILE A 10 -3.71 0.01 9.43
N LYS A 11 -4.83 0.10 8.70
CA LYS A 11 -5.36 1.38 8.19
C LYS A 11 -5.73 2.33 9.34
N ARG A 12 -6.39 1.80 10.38
CA ARG A 12 -6.76 2.56 11.58
C ARG A 12 -5.52 3.10 12.29
N LEU A 13 -4.54 2.23 12.56
CA LEU A 13 -3.28 2.60 13.20
C LEU A 13 -2.54 3.68 12.43
N ARG A 14 -2.51 3.62 11.09
CA ARG A 14 -1.90 4.68 10.26
C ARG A 14 -2.59 6.02 10.43
N LYS A 15 -3.93 6.04 10.45
CA LYS A 15 -4.71 7.27 10.65
C LYS A 15 -4.43 7.88 12.03
N GLU A 16 -4.37 7.03 13.05
CA GLU A 16 -4.12 7.44 14.42
C GLU A 16 -2.68 7.91 14.64
N MET A 17 -1.69 7.20 14.09
CA MET A 17 -0.29 7.64 14.10
C MET A 17 -0.11 9.00 13.40
N LYS A 18 -0.81 9.25 12.28
CA LYS A 18 -0.77 10.54 11.59
C LYS A 18 -1.35 11.66 12.47
N ARG A 19 -2.45 11.38 13.17
CA ARG A 19 -3.06 12.31 14.12
C ARG A 19 -2.12 12.61 15.29
N LEU A 20 -1.56 11.59 15.93
CA LEU A 20 -0.63 11.76 17.05
C LEU A 20 0.64 12.52 16.65
N TYR A 21 1.13 12.31 15.43
CA TYR A 21 2.23 13.10 14.89
C TYR A 21 1.87 14.58 14.72
N ALA A 22 0.65 14.88 14.28
CA ALA A 22 0.16 16.26 14.18
C ALA A 22 -0.08 16.92 15.55
N GLU A 23 -0.39 16.13 16.58
CA GLU A 23 -0.58 16.58 17.98
C GLU A 23 0.73 16.58 18.79
N ASP A 24 1.89 16.33 18.16
CA ASP A 24 3.22 16.21 18.80
C ASP A 24 3.31 15.15 19.92
N LYS A 25 2.42 14.15 19.90
CA LYS A 25 2.36 13.05 20.88
C LYS A 25 3.26 11.89 20.46
N LEU A 26 4.56 12.12 20.42
CA LEU A 26 5.55 11.13 19.94
C LEU A 26 5.55 9.83 20.75
N ASN A 27 5.38 9.90 22.07
CA ASN A 27 5.38 8.72 22.95
C ASN A 27 4.19 7.79 22.69
N GLU A 28 3.00 8.34 22.48
CA GLU A 28 1.81 7.56 22.14
C GLU A 28 1.94 6.96 20.73
N ARG A 29 2.47 7.73 19.78
CA ARG A 29 2.75 7.26 18.42
C ARG A 29 3.69 6.06 18.44
N ASN A 30 4.76 6.09 19.22
CA ASN A 30 5.75 5.00 19.26
C ASN A 30 5.14 3.66 19.69
N LYS A 31 4.20 3.67 20.66
CA LYS A 31 3.45 2.46 21.05
C LYS A 31 2.63 1.90 19.88
N LEU A 32 2.03 2.77 19.06
CA LEU A 32 1.28 2.35 17.88
C LEU A 32 2.20 1.83 16.75
N VAL A 33 3.41 2.38 16.63
CA VAL A 33 4.40 1.95 15.62
C VAL A 33 4.79 0.49 15.82
N GLU A 34 5.03 0.05 17.05
CA GLU A 34 5.38 -1.34 17.35
C GLU A 34 4.24 -2.30 16.96
N ARG A 35 3.01 -1.98 17.38
CA ARG A 35 1.83 -2.75 17.01
C ARG A 35 1.60 -2.78 15.50
N TYR A 36 1.77 -1.64 14.83
CA TYR A 36 1.68 -1.53 13.38
C TYR A 36 2.69 -2.44 12.67
N ARG A 37 3.95 -2.44 13.09
CA ARG A 37 4.99 -3.31 12.51
C ARG A 37 4.65 -4.78 12.69
N ALA A 38 4.21 -5.18 13.89
CA ALA A 38 3.84 -6.56 14.18
C ALA A 38 2.65 -7.06 13.35
N LEU A 39 1.68 -6.19 13.06
CA LEU A 39 0.54 -6.52 12.19
C LEU A 39 0.94 -6.54 10.71
N ARG A 40 1.79 -5.61 10.27
CA ARG A 40 2.19 -5.48 8.87
C ARG A 40 2.89 -6.73 8.32
N VAL A 41 3.74 -7.37 9.13
CA VAL A 41 4.40 -8.64 8.76
C VAL A 41 3.40 -9.80 8.61
N LYS A 42 2.24 -9.72 9.28
CA LYS A 42 1.19 -10.76 9.24
C LYS A 42 0.14 -10.55 8.15
N ALA A 43 0.11 -9.37 7.53
CA ALA A 43 -0.84 -9.07 6.46
C ALA A 43 -0.45 -9.79 5.18
N ASP A 44 -1.43 -10.27 4.40
CA ASP A 44 -1.26 -10.67 3.01
C ASP A 44 -2.00 -9.66 2.12
N TYR A 45 -1.26 -8.90 1.31
CA TYR A 45 -1.84 -7.95 0.37
C TYR A 45 -2.15 -8.58 -1.00
N GLY A 46 -1.88 -9.88 -1.18
CA GLY A 46 -2.24 -10.63 -2.39
C GLY A 46 -1.29 -10.47 -3.57
N TYR A 47 -0.22 -9.67 -3.45
CA TYR A 47 0.80 -9.51 -4.50
C TYR A 47 1.87 -10.60 -4.42
N ARG A 48 2.42 -10.96 -5.58
CA ARG A 48 3.48 -11.95 -5.72
C ARG A 48 4.60 -11.43 -6.64
N VAL A 49 5.80 -12.00 -6.49
CA VAL A 49 6.93 -11.70 -7.38
C VAL A 49 6.57 -12.10 -8.81
N GLY A 50 6.83 -11.20 -9.76
CA GLY A 50 6.46 -11.36 -11.15
C GLY A 50 5.14 -10.68 -11.56
N ASP A 51 4.31 -10.27 -10.59
CA ASP A 51 3.08 -9.53 -10.88
C ASP A 51 3.39 -8.17 -11.53
N VAL A 52 2.59 -7.80 -12.52
CA VAL A 52 2.62 -6.46 -13.12
C VAL A 52 1.59 -5.60 -12.41
N VAL A 53 2.04 -4.45 -11.89
CA VAL A 53 1.24 -3.55 -11.04
C VAL A 53 1.43 -2.10 -11.48
N LEU A 54 0.46 -1.25 -11.13
CA LEU A 54 0.57 0.19 -11.29
C LEU A 54 1.21 0.79 -10.04
N LYS A 55 2.46 1.24 -10.16
CA LYS A 55 3.19 1.94 -9.09
C LYS A 55 3.09 3.45 -9.24
N ARG A 56 3.12 4.18 -8.12
CA ARG A 56 3.14 5.65 -8.13
C ARG A 56 4.46 6.16 -8.73
N HIS A 57 4.38 7.11 -9.66
CA HIS A 57 5.54 7.77 -10.26
C HIS A 57 5.23 9.26 -10.49
N GLY A 58 5.86 10.14 -9.71
CA GLY A 58 5.51 11.57 -9.69
C GLY A 58 4.05 11.80 -9.32
N ASN A 59 3.33 12.52 -10.19
CA ASN A 59 1.90 12.80 -10.07
C ASN A 59 1.00 11.72 -10.70
N GLY A 60 1.59 10.69 -11.33
CA GLY A 60 0.87 9.64 -12.05
C GLY A 60 1.14 8.23 -11.53
N ARG A 61 0.70 7.25 -12.31
CA ARG A 61 1.03 5.83 -12.13
C ARG A 61 1.72 5.30 -13.37
N LYS A 62 2.59 4.31 -13.17
CA LYS A 62 3.30 3.61 -14.24
C LYS A 62 3.23 2.12 -13.98
N GLU A 63 3.12 1.33 -15.03
CA GLU A 63 3.22 -0.13 -14.94
C GLU A 63 4.66 -0.56 -14.69
N ASP A 64 4.83 -1.51 -13.79
CA ASP A 64 6.11 -2.16 -13.53
C ASP A 64 5.90 -3.56 -12.95
N ARG A 65 6.95 -4.38 -12.96
CA ARG A 65 6.91 -5.77 -12.49
C ARG A 65 7.60 -5.89 -11.14
N ILE A 66 6.93 -6.54 -10.20
CA ILE A 66 7.50 -6.85 -8.88
C ILE A 66 8.68 -7.82 -9.04
N ILE A 67 9.84 -7.45 -8.51
CA ILE A 67 11.05 -8.29 -8.52
C ILE A 67 11.27 -8.98 -7.18
N ALA A 68 10.97 -8.30 -6.08
CA ALA A 68 11.06 -8.85 -4.74
C ALA A 68 10.01 -8.23 -3.80
N ILE A 69 9.66 -8.97 -2.75
CA ILE A 69 8.78 -8.52 -1.67
C ILE A 69 9.48 -8.85 -0.36
N SER A 70 9.75 -7.81 0.45
CA SER A 70 10.35 -7.95 1.77
C SER A 70 9.28 -8.30 2.83
N ASP A 71 9.67 -8.86 3.97
CA ASP A 71 8.77 -9.26 5.08
C ASP A 71 7.90 -8.12 5.63
N ASN A 72 8.37 -6.89 5.45
CA ASN A 72 7.62 -5.69 5.81
C ASN A 72 6.81 -5.15 4.62
N TRP A 73 6.52 -5.89 3.55
CA TRP A 73 5.80 -5.37 2.38
C TRP A 73 6.41 -4.11 1.75
N GLN A 74 7.74 -4.05 1.73
CA GLN A 74 8.46 -3.23 0.76
C GLN A 74 8.55 -4.00 -0.56
N ILE A 75 8.16 -3.34 -1.64
CA ILE A 75 8.10 -3.90 -2.98
C ILE A 75 9.27 -3.34 -3.77
N SER A 76 10.14 -4.23 -4.24
CA SER A 76 11.30 -3.86 -5.04
C SER A 76 10.98 -4.03 -6.54
N PHE A 77 11.26 -2.98 -7.28
CA PHE A 77 11.25 -2.91 -8.74
C PHE A 77 12.70 -2.74 -9.22
N LYS A 78 12.91 -2.68 -10.55
CA LYS A 78 14.26 -2.69 -11.14
C LYS A 78 15.19 -1.60 -10.59
N ASN A 79 14.65 -0.41 -10.34
CA ASN A 79 15.44 0.77 -9.95
C ASN A 79 14.92 1.46 -8.68
N GLU A 80 13.95 0.88 -7.98
CA GLU A 80 13.28 1.54 -6.86
C GLU A 80 12.64 0.54 -5.91
N GLU A 81 12.47 0.96 -4.66
CA GLU A 81 11.73 0.24 -3.64
C GLU A 81 10.66 1.16 -3.06
N MET A 82 9.47 0.62 -2.84
CA MET A 82 8.37 1.39 -2.25
C MET A 82 7.41 0.52 -1.46
N PRO A 83 6.67 1.09 -0.52
CA PRO A 83 5.69 0.35 0.25
C PRO A 83 4.53 -0.14 -0.64
N VAL A 84 3.97 -1.30 -0.32
CA VAL A 84 2.80 -1.90 -1.01
C VAL A 84 1.61 -0.94 -1.18
N GLU A 85 1.47 0.05 -0.30
CA GLU A 85 0.38 1.04 -0.39
C GLU A 85 0.56 2.06 -1.53
N SER A 86 1.73 2.08 -2.18
CA SER A 86 2.03 2.91 -3.35
C SER A 86 1.81 2.20 -4.68
N ILE A 87 1.37 0.93 -4.64
CA ILE A 87 1.07 0.11 -5.82
C ILE A 87 -0.41 -0.24 -5.89
N ARG A 88 -0.90 -0.56 -7.08
CA ARG A 88 -2.27 -1.00 -7.37
C ARG A 88 -2.26 -2.15 -8.37
N PRO A 89 -3.24 -3.07 -8.31
CA PRO A 89 -3.37 -4.11 -9.32
C PRO A 89 -3.73 -3.48 -10.68
N ILE A 90 -3.33 -4.11 -11.78
CA ILE A 90 -3.74 -3.71 -13.15
C ILE A 90 -5.21 -4.06 -13.43
N LYS A 91 -5.76 -5.07 -12.74
CA LYS A 91 -7.05 -5.72 -13.02
C LYS A 91 -8.33 -4.89 -12.79
N GLU A 92 -8.28 -3.57 -12.69
CA GLU A 92 -9.48 -2.71 -12.62
C GLU A 92 -9.41 -1.49 -13.56
N THR A 93 -8.69 -1.59 -14.68
CA THR A 93 -8.65 -0.49 -15.68
C THR A 93 -9.31 -0.81 -17.02
N GLN A 94 -9.90 -2.00 -17.19
CA GLN A 94 -10.66 -2.29 -18.41
C GLN A 94 -12.08 -1.67 -18.37
N ASP A 95 -12.67 -1.42 -17.20
CA ASP A 95 -14.06 -0.90 -17.06
C ASP A 95 -14.17 0.63 -16.89
N GLN A 96 -13.07 1.39 -16.97
CA GLN A 96 -13.11 2.87 -16.87
C GLN A 96 -12.69 3.60 -18.15
N MET A 97 -12.38 2.88 -19.24
CA MET A 97 -12.10 3.49 -20.55
C MET A 97 -13.34 3.61 -21.46
N ASP A 98 -14.47 2.99 -21.14
CA ASP A 98 -15.69 3.04 -21.98
C ASP A 98 -16.65 4.21 -21.66
N ILE A 99 -16.34 5.07 -20.67
CA ILE A 99 -17.22 6.21 -20.31
C ILE A 99 -16.78 7.53 -20.97
N PHE A 100 -15.61 7.60 -21.61
CA PHE A 100 -15.08 8.85 -22.17
C PHE A 100 -15.25 9.03 -23.70
N GLU A 101 -15.90 8.11 -24.42
CA GLU A 101 -16.17 8.24 -25.87
C GLU A 101 -17.65 8.45 -26.26
N MET A 102 -18.53 8.88 -25.34
CA MET A 102 -19.90 9.31 -25.69
C MET A 102 -20.24 10.69 -25.14
N GLY A 103 -19.46 11.69 -25.55
CA GLY A 103 -19.68 13.07 -25.16
C GLY A 103 -19.07 14.09 -26.12
N CYS A 104 -19.34 13.95 -27.41
CA CYS A 104 -19.27 15.04 -28.39
C CYS A 104 -20.56 15.05 -29.20
#